data_AF-A0A7U2R3H3-F1
#
_entry.id   AF-A0A7U2R3H3-F1
#
_cell.length_a   1.000
_cell.length_b   1.000
_cell.length_c   1.000
_cell.angle_alpha   90.00
_cell.angle_beta   90.00
_cell.angle_gamma   90.00
#
_symmetry.space_group_name_H-M   'P 1'
#
loop_
_entity.id
_entity.type
_entity.pdbx_description
1 polymer ?
#
loop_
_entity_poly.entity_id
_entity_poly.type
_entity_poly.pdbx_seq_one_letter_code
_entity_poly.pdbx_strand_id
1 'polypeptide(L)'
;MNVTQELGSVVTKEGRLLTFPNILQHRVSPFSLADRSMPGHRKILALLLVDPYLPIISSSNVPPQQEKWATERERSIRQALRPLPQELKDMVYDDLDTRYMTMDEAKAFRLELMEERSAAAFEQNENFQNGGFIFV
;
A
#
# COMPACT_ATOMS: atom_id res chain seq x y z
N MET A 1 29.28 -1.06 16.54
CA MET A 1 28.61 -1.93 17.54
C MET A 1 27.24 -2.21 16.97
N ASN A 2 26.90 -3.46 16.68
CA ASN A 2 25.59 -3.77 16.09
C ASN A 2 24.53 -3.66 17.21
N VAL A 3 23.59 -2.73 17.10
CA VAL A 3 22.60 -2.44 18.15
C VAL A 3 21.29 -3.22 17.97
N THR A 4 21.17 -3.99 16.88
CA THR A 4 19.96 -4.73 16.53
C THR A 4 20.00 -6.17 17.04
N GLN A 5 18.92 -6.60 17.71
CA GLN A 5 18.72 -7.99 18.09
C GLN A 5 18.10 -8.80 16.94
N GLU A 6 18.75 -9.90 16.56
CA GLU A 6 18.20 -10.85 15.58
C GLU A 6 17.23 -11.83 16.27
N LEU A 7 15.96 -11.81 15.85
CA LEU A 7 14.91 -12.70 16.40
C LEU A 7 14.80 -14.04 15.68
N GLY A 8 15.54 -14.24 14.58
CA GLY A 8 15.55 -15.47 13.79
C GLY A 8 14.62 -15.46 12.58
N SER A 9 14.22 -16.65 12.10
CA SER A 9 13.42 -16.80 10.88
C SER A 9 12.31 -17.85 11.04
N VAL A 10 11.26 -17.71 10.21
CA VAL A 10 10.13 -18.64 10.19
C VAL A 10 9.80 -19.03 8.75
N VAL A 11 9.62 -20.34 8.52
CA VAL A 11 9.23 -20.86 7.20
C VAL A 11 7.75 -20.54 6.92
N THR A 12 7.46 -19.99 5.74
CA THR A 12 6.11 -19.65 5.28
C THR A 12 5.46 -20.84 4.53
N LYS A 13 5.02 -21.85 5.29
CA LYS A 13 4.30 -23.02 4.74
C LYS A 13 2.85 -22.64 4.41
N GLU A 14 2.25 -23.36 3.47
CA GLU A 14 0.82 -23.25 3.18
C GLU A 14 -0.01 -23.50 4.46
N GLY A 15 -1.12 -22.75 4.62
CA GLY A 15 -2.00 -22.83 5.79
C GLY A 15 -1.45 -22.21 7.07
N ARG A 16 -0.23 -21.63 7.05
CA ARG A 16 0.36 -20.98 8.23
C ARG A 16 -0.09 -19.53 8.36
N LEU A 17 -0.62 -19.18 9.53
CA LEU A 17 -0.82 -17.81 9.97
C LEU A 17 0.40 -17.33 10.75
N LEU A 18 0.88 -16.12 10.44
CA LEU A 18 1.94 -15.43 11.18
C LEU A 18 1.39 -14.10 11.69
N THR A 19 1.57 -13.82 12.98
CA THR A 19 1.17 -12.56 13.61
C THR A 19 2.36 -11.98 14.34
N PHE A 20 2.70 -10.75 14.02
CA PHE A 20 3.79 -10.02 14.68
C PHE A 20 3.49 -8.51 14.59
N PRO A 21 3.97 -7.71 15.55
CA PRO A 21 3.73 -6.27 15.52
C PRO A 21 4.54 -5.63 14.38
N ASN A 22 3.91 -4.70 13.65
CA ASN A 22 4.50 -4.05 12.47
C ASN A 22 5.70 -3.13 12.81
N ILE A 23 6.02 -2.96 14.10
CA ILE A 23 7.23 -2.29 14.59
C ILE A 23 8.49 -3.13 14.34
N LEU A 24 8.35 -4.44 14.11
CA LEU A 24 9.49 -5.31 13.85
C LEU A 24 9.87 -5.23 12.39
N GLN A 25 11.14 -4.89 12.17
CA GLN A 25 11.75 -5.02 10.86
C GLN A 25 11.77 -6.49 10.45
N HIS A 26 11.28 -6.77 9.26
CA HIS A 26 11.20 -8.13 8.74
C HIS A 26 11.56 -8.13 7.26
N ARG A 27 12.07 -9.26 6.77
CA ARG A 27 12.35 -9.48 5.36
C ARG A 27 11.76 -10.81 4.90
N VAL A 28 11.38 -10.84 3.63
CA VAL A 28 10.98 -12.08 2.97
C VAL A 28 12.16 -12.57 2.13
N SER A 29 12.81 -13.64 2.57
CA SER A 29 13.94 -14.21 1.85
C SER A 29 13.54 -14.66 0.43
N PRO A 30 14.44 -14.56 -0.55
CA PRO A 30 14.25 -15.17 -1.87
C PRO A 30 13.96 -16.67 -1.74
N PHE A 31 13.13 -17.19 -2.64
CA PHE A 31 12.81 -18.61 -2.69
C PHE A 31 12.70 -19.05 -4.15
N SER A 32 12.93 -20.34 -4.38
CA SER A 32 12.74 -21.00 -5.66
C SER A 32 12.05 -22.34 -5.44
N LEU A 33 11.40 -22.84 -6.48
CA LEU A 33 10.94 -24.22 -6.48
C LEU A 33 12.13 -25.17 -6.36
N ALA A 34 11.93 -26.27 -5.64
CA ALA A 34 12.90 -27.36 -5.58
C ALA A 34 13.13 -27.96 -6.97
N ASP A 35 12.05 -28.11 -7.74
CA ASP A 35 12.08 -28.44 -9.16
C ASP A 35 11.59 -27.25 -9.98
N ARG A 36 12.49 -26.67 -10.79
CA ARG A 36 12.18 -25.50 -11.63
C ARG A 36 11.39 -25.82 -12.89
N SER A 37 11.23 -27.09 -13.24
CA SER A 37 10.41 -27.52 -14.37
C SER A 37 8.91 -27.48 -14.06
N MET A 38 8.56 -27.44 -12.76
CA MET A 38 7.19 -27.45 -12.29
C MET A 38 6.63 -26.02 -12.15
N PRO A 39 5.31 -25.82 -12.34
CA PRO A 39 4.68 -24.55 -12.03
C PRO A 39 4.64 -24.34 -10.51
N GLY A 40 4.79 -23.10 -10.06
CA GLY A 40 4.68 -22.80 -8.63
C GLY A 40 4.52 -21.32 -8.34
N HIS A 41 3.80 -21.02 -7.27
CA HIS A 41 3.50 -19.66 -6.84
C HIS A 41 3.39 -19.60 -5.31
N ARG A 42 3.67 -18.42 -4.74
CA ARG A 42 3.45 -18.14 -3.31
C ARG A 42 2.40 -17.06 -3.18
N LYS A 43 1.24 -17.41 -2.61
CA LYS A 43 0.17 -16.46 -2.27
C LYS A 43 0.26 -16.12 -0.79
N ILE A 44 0.13 -14.84 -0.47
CA ILE A 44 0.12 -14.32 0.89
C ILE A 44 -1.08 -13.39 1.00
N LEU A 45 -1.86 -13.55 2.06
CA LEU A 45 -2.84 -12.56 2.49
C LEU A 45 -2.27 -11.85 3.71
N ALA A 46 -2.04 -10.54 3.61
CA ALA A 46 -1.56 -9.72 4.70
C ALA A 46 -2.72 -8.87 5.24
N LEU A 47 -2.88 -8.86 6.55
CA LEU A 47 -3.81 -8.00 7.26
C LEU A 47 -3.00 -7.05 8.14
N LEU A 48 -3.21 -5.75 8.00
CA LEU A 48 -2.63 -4.74 8.89
C LEU A 48 -3.71 -4.31 9.87
N LEU A 49 -3.48 -4.57 11.16
CA LEU A 49 -4.39 -4.18 12.22
C LEU A 49 -4.00 -2.79 12.73
N VAL A 50 -5.01 -1.93 12.87
CA VAL A 50 -4.88 -0.56 13.39
C VAL A 50 -5.53 -0.52 14.77
N ASP A 51 -4.95 0.25 15.69
CA ASP A 51 -5.55 0.51 16.99
C ASP A 51 -6.86 1.30 16.81
N PRO A 52 -8.02 0.78 17.24
CA PRO A 52 -9.30 1.47 17.09
C PRO A 52 -9.41 2.77 17.90
N TYR A 53 -8.54 2.99 18.89
CA TYR A 53 -8.52 4.21 19.70
C TYR A 53 -7.64 5.32 19.09
N LEU A 54 -6.87 5.02 18.05
CA LEU A 54 -6.10 6.01 17.30
C LEU A 54 -6.88 6.44 16.05
N PRO A 55 -7.28 7.72 15.93
CA PRO A 55 -7.97 8.20 14.75
C PRO A 55 -7.00 8.23 13.55
N ILE A 56 -7.21 7.32 12.60
CA ILE A 56 -6.55 7.32 11.30
C ILE A 56 -7.58 7.69 10.24
N ILE A 57 -7.16 8.43 9.21
CA ILE A 57 -8.02 8.73 8.07
C ILE A 57 -8.45 7.41 7.44
N SER A 58 -9.75 7.15 7.51
CA SER A 58 -10.34 5.96 6.89
C SER A 58 -10.20 6.04 5.37
N SER A 59 -9.99 4.89 4.73
CA SER A 59 -10.13 4.77 3.28
C SER A 59 -11.54 5.13 2.80
N SER A 60 -12.53 5.18 3.69
CA SER A 60 -13.87 5.76 3.42
C SER A 60 -13.82 7.22 2.98
N ASN A 61 -12.79 7.97 3.40
CA ASN A 61 -12.60 9.38 3.06
C ASN A 61 -11.68 9.59 1.85
N VAL A 62 -11.15 8.50 1.28
CA VAL A 62 -10.27 8.57 0.12
C VAL A 62 -11.14 8.51 -1.14
N PRO A 63 -11.00 9.48 -2.08
CA PRO A 63 -11.72 9.43 -3.34
C PRO A 63 -11.45 8.14 -4.12
N PRO A 64 -12.35 7.73 -5.03
CA PRO A 64 -12.12 6.55 -5.85
C PRO A 64 -10.78 6.60 -6.58
N GLN A 65 -9.92 5.62 -6.30
CA GLN A 65 -8.58 5.54 -6.92
C GLN A 65 -8.59 4.76 -8.23
N GLN A 66 -9.62 3.95 -8.48
CA GLN A 66 -9.77 3.16 -9.71
C GLN A 66 -10.68 3.88 -10.69
N GLU A 67 -10.24 3.97 -11.95
CA GLU A 67 -11.02 4.53 -13.05
C GLU A 67 -12.43 3.91 -13.18
N LYS A 68 -12.59 2.61 -12.95
CA LYS A 68 -13.93 1.96 -13.01
C LYS A 68 -14.92 2.52 -11.99
N TRP A 69 -14.44 3.01 -10.86
CA TRP A 69 -15.26 3.65 -9.83
C TRP A 69 -15.49 5.14 -10.11
N ALA A 70 -14.69 5.74 -10.99
CA ALA A 70 -14.87 7.11 -11.47
C ALA A 70 -16.25 7.31 -12.10
N THR A 71 -16.70 6.36 -12.91
CA THR A 71 -17.99 6.46 -13.61
C THR A 71 -19.18 6.53 -12.63
N GLU A 72 -19.12 5.77 -11.53
CA GLU A 72 -20.14 5.78 -10.50
C GLU A 72 -20.11 7.09 -9.68
N ARG A 73 -18.90 7.59 -9.37
CA ARG A 73 -18.71 8.91 -8.75
C ARG A 73 -19.22 10.02 -9.64
N GLU A 74 -18.89 10.01 -10.93
CA GLU A 74 -19.34 11.02 -11.88
C GLU A 74 -20.87 11.03 -12.01
N ARG A 75 -21.49 9.86 -12.07
CA ARG A 75 -22.96 9.73 -12.05
C ARG A 75 -23.55 10.35 -10.79
N SER A 76 -22.97 10.06 -9.63
CA SER A 76 -23.41 10.59 -8.33
C SER A 76 -23.27 12.10 -8.26
N ILE A 77 -22.15 12.65 -8.73
CA ILE A 77 -21.89 14.09 -8.83
C ILE A 77 -22.92 14.74 -9.76
N ARG A 78 -23.11 14.22 -10.98
CA ARG A 78 -24.11 14.73 -11.94
C ARG A 78 -25.52 14.76 -11.33
N GLN A 79 -25.88 13.73 -10.55
CA GLN A 79 -27.17 13.67 -9.87
C GLN A 79 -27.29 14.72 -8.76
N ALA A 80 -26.25 14.88 -7.93
CA ALA A 80 -26.22 15.86 -6.84
C ALA A 80 -26.22 17.30 -7.34
N LEU A 81 -25.57 17.55 -8.48
CA LEU A 81 -25.48 18.89 -9.10
C LEU A 81 -26.69 19.25 -9.96
N ARG A 82 -27.60 18.30 -10.26
CA ARG A 82 -28.78 18.51 -11.10
C ARG A 82 -29.62 19.76 -10.73
N PRO A 83 -29.91 20.07 -9.46
CA PRO A 83 -30.75 21.23 -9.09
C PRO A 83 -30.03 22.58 -9.17
N LEU A 84 -28.70 22.60 -9.36
CA LEU A 84 -27.92 23.84 -9.31
C LEU A 84 -27.93 24.59 -10.67
N PRO A 85 -27.83 25.93 -10.67
CA PRO A 85 -27.51 26.74 -11.85
C PRO A 85 -26.18 26.32 -12.50
N GLN A 86 -26.00 26.68 -13.77
CA GLN A 86 -24.82 26.25 -14.54
C GLN A 86 -23.52 26.80 -13.93
N GLU A 87 -23.55 28.04 -13.45
CA GLU A 87 -22.40 28.72 -12.85
C GLU A 87 -21.87 27.96 -11.62
N LEU A 88 -22.77 27.43 -10.78
CA LEU A 88 -22.38 26.63 -9.60
C LEU A 88 -21.91 25.22 -9.99
N LYS A 89 -22.40 24.66 -11.10
CA LYS A 89 -21.90 23.38 -11.61
C LYS A 89 -20.46 23.53 -12.10
N ASP A 90 -20.19 24.60 -12.85
CA ASP A 90 -18.88 24.87 -13.42
C ASP A 90 -17.84 25.06 -12.31
N MET A 91 -18.17 25.86 -11.28
CA MET A 91 -17.32 26.01 -10.08
C MET A 91 -16.98 24.67 -9.41
N VAL A 92 -17.96 23.76 -9.30
CA VAL A 92 -17.71 22.44 -8.70
C VAL A 92 -16.83 21.58 -9.62
N TYR A 93 -17.04 21.60 -10.93
CA TYR A 93 -16.21 20.83 -11.86
C TYR A 93 -14.77 21.35 -11.93
N ASP A 94 -14.55 22.66 -11.81
CA ASP A 94 -13.22 23.27 -11.76
C ASP A 94 -12.42 22.83 -10.52
N ASP A 95 -13.10 22.63 -9.38
CA ASP A 95 -12.48 22.18 -8.12
C ASP A 95 -12.32 20.65 -8.03
N LEU A 96 -12.96 19.87 -8.91
CA LEU A 96 -12.92 18.42 -8.87
C LEU A 96 -11.65 17.88 -9.55
N ASP A 97 -10.86 17.11 -8.81
CA ASP A 97 -9.84 16.27 -9.43
C ASP A 97 -10.52 15.14 -10.23
N THR A 98 -10.48 15.31 -11.55
CA THR A 98 -11.06 14.38 -12.54
C THR A 98 -10.04 13.37 -13.04
N ARG A 99 -8.79 13.44 -12.59
CA ARG A 99 -7.75 12.51 -13.04
C ARG A 99 -7.80 11.23 -12.21
N TYR A 100 -8.30 10.18 -12.83
CA TYR A 100 -8.27 8.84 -12.24
C TYR A 100 -7.05 8.08 -12.75
N MET A 101 -6.44 7.30 -11.86
CA MET A 101 -5.32 6.44 -12.22
C MET A 101 -5.85 5.22 -12.98
N THR A 102 -5.31 5.00 -14.17
CA THR A 102 -5.58 3.79 -14.95
C THR A 102 -4.93 2.58 -14.30
N MET A 103 -5.39 1.38 -14.65
CA MET A 103 -4.79 0.14 -14.12
C MET A 103 -3.33 -0.03 -14.49
N ASP A 104 -2.89 0.48 -15.64
CA ASP A 104 -1.51 0.36 -16.08
C ASP A 104 -0.61 1.40 -15.39
N GLU A 105 -1.08 2.63 -15.19
CA GLU A 105 -0.42 3.61 -14.32
C GLU A 105 -0.29 3.08 -12.88
N ALA A 106 -1.33 2.46 -12.34
CA ALA A 106 -1.30 1.88 -11.00
C ALA A 106 -0.27 0.74 -10.88
N LYS A 107 -0.12 -0.09 -11.92
CA LYS A 107 0.91 -1.13 -11.94
C LYS A 107 2.31 -0.54 -12.04
N ALA A 108 2.50 0.50 -12.84
CA ALA A 108 3.78 1.19 -12.97
C ALA A 108 4.20 1.84 -11.65
N PHE A 109 3.29 2.59 -11.03
CA PHE A 109 3.50 3.21 -9.72
C PHE A 109 3.80 2.18 -8.63
N ARG A 110 3.11 1.03 -8.64
CA ARG A 110 3.42 -0.08 -7.73
C ARG A 110 4.86 -0.58 -7.89
N LEU A 111 5.38 -0.66 -9.12
CA LEU A 111 6.75 -1.12 -9.36
C LEU A 111 7.78 -0.10 -8.83
N GLU A 112 7.56 1.18 -9.12
CA GLU A 112 8.38 2.28 -8.58
C GLU A 112 8.38 2.28 -7.05
N LEU A 113 7.21 2.21 -6.43
CA LEU A 113 7.09 2.13 -4.96
C LEU A 113 7.81 0.90 -4.37
N MET A 114 7.79 -0.24 -5.08
CA MET A 114 8.52 -1.43 -4.64
C MET A 114 10.04 -1.25 -4.75
N GLU A 115 10.52 -0.56 -5.78
CA GLU A 115 11.92 -0.23 -5.97
C GLU A 115 12.43 0.74 -4.89
N GLU A 116 11.70 1.85 -4.68
CA GLU A 116 11.99 2.83 -3.62
C GLU A 116 12.06 2.16 -2.25
N ARG A 117 11.06 1.33 -1.91
CA ARG A 117 11.03 0.62 -0.62
C ARG A 117 12.16 -0.39 -0.48
N SER A 118 12.62 -0.99 -1.58
CA SER A 118 13.74 -1.94 -1.53
C SER A 118 15.08 -1.22 -1.29
N ALA A 119 15.29 -0.08 -1.94
CA ALA A 119 16.48 0.76 -1.74
C ALA A 119 16.50 1.38 -0.33
N ALA A 120 15.38 1.98 0.10
CA ALA A 120 15.24 2.55 1.43
C ALA A 120 15.39 1.51 2.54
N ALA A 121 14.91 0.28 2.33
CA ALA A 121 15.11 -0.80 3.29
C ALA A 121 16.58 -1.21 3.45
N PHE A 122 17.40 -1.09 2.41
CA PHE A 122 18.83 -1.37 2.50
C PHE A 122 19.54 -0.32 3.37
N GLU A 123 19.35 0.96 3.07
CA GLU A 123 19.95 2.06 3.84
C GLU A 123 19.40 2.11 5.28
N GLN A 124 18.10 1.91 5.47
CA GLN A 124 17.51 1.78 6.82
C GLN A 124 18.07 0.57 7.56
N ASN A 125 18.25 -0.59 6.92
CA ASN A 125 18.84 -1.76 7.58
C ASN A 125 20.26 -1.45 8.09
N GLU A 126 21.10 -0.82 7.27
CA GLU A 126 22.47 -0.47 7.68
C GLU A 126 22.47 0.54 8.82
N ASN A 127 21.68 1.60 8.71
CA ASN A 127 21.55 2.60 9.78
C ASN A 127 20.96 1.98 11.05
N PHE A 128 19.99 1.06 10.91
CA PHE A 128 19.37 0.36 12.03
C PHE A 128 20.34 -0.56 12.77
N GLN A 129 21.15 -1.30 12.03
CA GLN A 129 22.22 -2.12 12.61
C GLN A 129 23.28 -1.27 13.31
N ASN A 130 23.57 -0.08 12.78
CA ASN A 130 24.65 0.77 13.27
C ASN A 130 24.23 1.81 14.32
N GLY A 131 22.94 1.93 14.65
CA GLY A 131 22.42 2.84 15.69
C GLY A 131 22.19 4.29 15.25
N GLY A 132 22.09 4.55 13.94
CA GLY A 132 22.01 5.89 13.35
C GLY A 132 20.60 6.42 13.04
N PHE A 133 19.57 6.03 13.79
CA PHE A 133 18.17 6.39 13.52
C PHE A 133 17.60 7.29 14.60
N ILE A 134 16.95 8.38 14.17
CA ILE A 134 16.21 9.31 15.02
C ILE A 134 14.73 8.99 14.82
N PHE A 135 14.01 8.74 15.92
CA PHE A 135 12.55 8.70 15.90
C PHE A 135 12.04 10.13 15.73
N VAL A 136 11.46 10.43 14.57
CA VAL A 136 10.59 11.62 14.39
C VAL A 136 9.16 11.14 14.31
#